data_AF-A0A4S5BGK3-F1
#
_entry.id   AF-A0A4S5BGK3-F1
#
_cell.length_a   1.000
_cell.length_b   1.000
_cell.length_c   1.000
_cell.angle_alpha   90.00
_cell.angle_beta   90.00
_cell.angle_gamma   90.00
#
_symmetry.space_group_name_H-M   'P 1'
#
loop_
_entity.id
_entity.type
_entity.pdbx_description
1 polymer ?
#
loop_
_entity_poly.entity_id
_entity_poly.type
_entity_poly.pdbx_seq_one_letter_code
_entity_poly.pdbx_strand_id
1 'polypeptide(L)'
;RLIGRFADDMPSDFLPGHSPGALHTAGTTIGDVICFEVAYDDLVRDTVNHGAEILVIQTNNASFGRNGESQQQLAMSRLRAVEHGRATVQVSTSGESALIAPDGHLLAKTGLYEPGILTAALPRRTSQTLADRAGILPEAVLLALGVGAMIAAVIRRRTRPTTGENHTDITPQAPRPHETTPTVTPAGPA
;
A
#
# COMPACT_ATOMS: atom_id res chain seq x y z
N ARG A 1 11.92 4.72 18.91
CA ARG A 1 11.89 5.82 17.91
C ARG A 1 12.63 5.35 16.68
N LEU A 2 11.94 4.82 15.66
CA LEU A 2 12.58 4.15 14.50
C LEU A 2 13.27 5.10 13.51
N ILE A 3 13.07 6.43 13.62
CA ILE A 3 13.50 7.43 12.61
C ILE A 3 14.58 8.39 13.17
N GLY A 4 15.03 8.21 14.41
CA GLY A 4 15.85 9.22 15.10
C GLY A 4 17.25 9.46 14.53
N ARG A 5 17.85 8.49 13.85
CA ARG A 5 19.26 8.62 13.39
C ARG A 5 19.46 9.48 12.14
N PHE A 6 18.42 9.72 11.34
CA PHE A 6 18.57 10.44 10.07
C PHE A 6 17.94 11.83 10.08
N ALA A 7 16.96 12.07 10.96
CA ALA A 7 16.28 13.36 11.02
C ALA A 7 17.15 14.48 11.60
N ASP A 8 18.07 14.14 12.52
CA ASP A 8 18.93 15.12 13.19
C ASP A 8 20.16 15.50 12.33
N ASP A 9 20.58 14.62 11.42
CA ASP A 9 21.79 14.78 10.59
C ASP A 9 21.49 15.31 9.17
N MET A 10 20.21 15.32 8.73
CA MET A 10 19.84 15.81 7.40
C MET A 10 19.68 17.34 7.45
N PRO A 11 20.50 18.11 6.72
CA PRO A 11 20.31 19.55 6.60
C PRO A 11 18.91 19.85 6.05
N SER A 12 18.18 20.78 6.68
CA SER A 12 16.93 21.31 6.14
C SER A 12 17.23 22.55 5.29
N ASP A 13 17.93 22.37 4.18
CA ASP A 13 18.37 23.42 3.27
C ASP A 13 17.54 23.52 1.97
N PHE A 14 16.43 22.76 1.89
CA PHE A 14 15.50 22.79 0.77
C PHE A 14 14.20 23.54 1.12
N LEU A 15 13.63 24.21 0.11
CA LEU A 15 12.28 24.77 0.16
C LEU A 15 11.36 23.96 -0.77
N PRO A 16 10.08 23.77 -0.41
CA PRO A 16 9.13 23.08 -1.26
C PRO A 16 8.82 23.89 -2.53
N GLY A 17 8.57 23.21 -3.64
CA GLY A 17 8.02 23.82 -4.84
C GLY A 17 6.59 24.33 -4.64
N HIS A 18 6.12 25.17 -5.56
CA HIS A 18 4.77 25.76 -5.53
C HIS A 18 3.90 25.34 -6.72
N SER A 19 4.45 24.56 -7.64
CA SER A 19 3.77 24.10 -8.85
C SER A 19 4.22 22.68 -9.20
N PRO A 20 3.37 21.88 -9.84
CA PRO A 20 3.76 20.57 -10.34
C PRO A 20 4.95 20.63 -11.31
N GLY A 21 5.74 19.57 -11.36
CA GLY A 21 6.96 19.47 -12.17
C GLY A 21 6.67 19.28 -13.66
N ALA A 22 6.02 20.25 -14.32
CA ALA A 22 5.76 20.20 -15.76
C ALA A 22 6.72 21.13 -16.52
N LEU A 23 7.77 20.56 -17.11
CA LEU A 23 8.83 21.29 -17.80
C LEU A 23 8.63 21.26 -19.31
N HIS A 24 8.43 22.41 -19.94
CA HIS A 24 8.32 22.50 -21.39
C HIS A 24 9.70 22.64 -22.03
N THR A 25 10.10 21.65 -22.84
CA THR A 25 11.38 21.68 -23.55
C THR A 25 11.29 20.91 -24.87
N ALA A 26 11.97 21.41 -25.91
CA ALA A 26 12.02 20.78 -27.23
C ALA A 26 10.63 20.35 -27.79
N GLY A 27 9.60 21.14 -27.53
CA GLY A 27 8.23 20.87 -27.99
C GLY A 27 7.55 19.68 -27.29
N THR A 28 8.03 19.26 -26.13
CA THR A 28 7.47 18.20 -25.27
C THR A 28 7.34 18.70 -23.84
N THR A 29 6.27 18.34 -23.15
CA THR A 29 6.17 18.56 -21.70
C THR A 29 6.72 17.35 -20.95
N ILE A 30 7.81 17.56 -20.20
CA ILE A 30 8.42 16.55 -19.34
C ILE A 30 7.82 16.68 -17.94
N GLY A 31 7.30 15.58 -17.40
CA GLY A 31 6.93 15.48 -16.00
C GLY A 31 8.15 15.14 -15.15
N ASP A 32 8.67 16.10 -14.43
CA ASP A 32 9.77 15.96 -13.48
C ASP A 32 9.23 15.44 -12.13
N VAL A 33 9.77 14.31 -11.69
CA VAL A 33 9.40 13.63 -10.45
C VAL A 33 10.70 13.33 -9.69
N ILE A 34 10.87 13.93 -8.53
CA ILE A 34 12.15 13.91 -7.82
C ILE A 34 12.17 12.81 -6.76
N CYS A 35 13.06 11.84 -6.94
CA CYS A 35 13.42 10.83 -5.95
C CYS A 35 12.19 10.10 -5.38
N PHE A 36 11.83 10.37 -4.12
CA PHE A 36 10.71 9.73 -3.43
C PHE A 36 9.33 10.16 -3.93
N GLU A 37 9.22 11.23 -4.72
CA GLU A 37 7.94 11.67 -5.27
C GLU A 37 7.23 10.59 -6.09
N VAL A 38 7.98 9.66 -6.70
CA VAL A 38 7.41 8.51 -7.42
C VAL A 38 6.51 7.62 -6.54
N ALA A 39 6.74 7.62 -5.23
CA ALA A 39 5.94 6.85 -4.29
C ALA A 39 4.56 7.47 -4.04
N TYR A 40 4.40 8.77 -4.28
CA TYR A 40 3.17 9.52 -4.04
C TYR A 40 2.36 9.63 -5.34
N ASP A 41 1.15 9.09 -5.32
CA ASP A 41 0.29 8.99 -6.50
C ASP A 41 -0.28 10.34 -6.95
N ASP A 42 -0.63 11.20 -6.00
CA ASP A 42 -1.14 12.55 -6.22
C ASP A 42 -0.12 13.45 -6.92
N LEU A 43 1.13 13.47 -6.49
CA LEU A 43 2.19 14.31 -7.08
C LEU A 43 2.45 13.97 -8.56
N VAL A 44 2.53 12.67 -8.87
CA VAL A 44 2.76 12.22 -10.26
C VAL A 44 1.53 12.48 -11.12
N ARG A 45 0.33 12.24 -10.59
CA ARG A 45 -0.94 12.53 -11.27
C ARG A 45 -1.11 14.01 -11.56
N ASP A 46 -0.78 14.88 -10.61
CA ASP A 46 -0.85 16.32 -10.80
C ASP A 46 0.09 16.76 -11.92
N THR A 47 1.30 16.21 -11.96
CA THR A 47 2.26 16.46 -13.03
C THR A 47 1.72 16.04 -14.42
N VAL A 48 1.05 14.88 -14.50
CA VAL A 48 0.40 14.39 -15.73
C VAL A 48 -0.79 15.26 -16.13
N ASN A 49 -1.61 15.69 -15.16
CA ASN A 49 -2.73 16.58 -15.38
C ASN A 49 -2.29 17.98 -15.83
N HIS A 50 -1.06 18.39 -15.51
CA HIS A 50 -0.41 19.60 -16.03
C HIS A 50 0.25 19.40 -17.40
N GLY A 51 -0.08 18.31 -18.09
CA GLY A 51 0.23 18.10 -19.50
C GLY A 51 1.52 17.34 -19.75
N ALA A 52 2.14 16.72 -18.74
CA ALA A 52 3.30 15.86 -18.95
C ALA A 52 3.00 14.76 -19.97
N GLU A 53 3.87 14.64 -20.97
CA GLU A 53 3.76 13.68 -22.07
C GLU A 53 4.67 12.46 -21.90
N ILE A 54 5.70 12.63 -21.06
CA ILE A 54 6.62 11.61 -20.55
C ILE A 54 6.94 11.94 -19.09
N LEU A 55 7.34 10.94 -18.31
CA LEU A 55 7.79 11.13 -16.92
C LEU A 55 9.30 10.93 -16.83
N VAL A 56 9.98 11.75 -16.05
CA VAL A 56 11.40 11.64 -15.73
C VAL A 56 11.54 11.64 -14.22
N ILE A 57 12.09 10.54 -13.70
CA ILE A 57 12.30 10.30 -12.29
C ILE A 57 13.80 10.45 -12.01
N GLN A 58 14.19 11.60 -11.49
CA GLN A 58 15.58 11.88 -11.13
C GLN A 58 15.83 11.45 -9.69
N THR A 59 16.79 10.57 -9.45
CA THR A 59 17.00 10.02 -8.11
C THR A 59 18.48 9.82 -7.78
N ASN A 60 18.81 9.92 -6.50
CA ASN A 60 20.11 9.51 -5.99
C ASN A 60 19.90 8.42 -4.93
N ASN A 61 20.11 7.17 -5.35
CA ASN A 61 19.94 6.01 -4.48
C ASN A 61 21.20 5.64 -3.68
N ALA A 62 22.18 6.56 -3.53
CA ALA A 62 23.42 6.25 -2.81
C ALA A 62 23.16 5.71 -1.39
N SER A 63 22.20 6.31 -0.68
CA SER A 63 21.84 5.94 0.70
C SER A 63 21.17 4.56 0.81
N PHE A 64 20.66 4.01 -0.29
CA PHE A 64 20.04 2.68 -0.33
C PHE A 64 21.09 1.56 -0.39
N GLY A 65 22.33 1.88 -0.72
CA GLY A 65 23.39 0.87 -0.84
C GLY A 65 23.06 -0.16 -1.92
N ARG A 66 23.42 -1.42 -1.65
CA ARG A 66 23.09 -2.57 -2.50
C ARG A 66 21.82 -3.30 -2.02
N ASN A 67 20.95 -2.62 -1.29
CA ASN A 67 19.70 -3.19 -0.79
C ASN A 67 18.62 -3.20 -1.88
N GLY A 68 17.49 -3.86 -1.59
CA GLY A 68 16.35 -3.95 -2.52
C GLY A 68 15.58 -2.64 -2.72
N GLU A 69 15.89 -1.57 -1.99
CA GLU A 69 15.16 -0.29 -2.05
C GLU A 69 15.22 0.36 -3.44
N SER A 70 16.36 0.31 -4.12
CA SER A 70 16.50 0.79 -5.51
C SER A 70 15.59 0.02 -6.47
N GLN A 71 15.44 -1.28 -6.27
CA GLN A 71 14.56 -2.13 -7.07
C GLN A 71 13.08 -1.87 -6.76
N GLN A 72 12.75 -1.58 -5.50
CA GLN A 72 11.41 -1.16 -5.09
C GLN A 72 11.03 0.17 -5.72
N GLN A 73 11.94 1.14 -5.74
CA GLN A 73 11.70 2.40 -6.44
C GLN A 73 11.52 2.20 -7.94
N LEU A 74 12.33 1.35 -8.57
CA LEU A 74 12.13 1.00 -9.98
C LEU A 74 10.76 0.35 -10.22
N ALA A 75 10.27 -0.49 -9.30
CA ALA A 75 8.93 -1.06 -9.38
C ALA A 75 7.84 0.02 -9.27
N MET A 76 8.01 1.02 -8.40
CA MET A 76 7.11 2.18 -8.31
C MET A 76 7.11 2.96 -9.62
N SER A 77 8.27 3.23 -10.22
CA SER A 77 8.39 3.90 -11.52
C SER A 77 7.64 3.17 -12.63
N ARG A 78 7.70 1.83 -12.64
CA ARG A 78 6.94 0.99 -13.58
C ARG A 78 5.44 1.08 -13.35
N LEU A 79 5.01 1.10 -12.09
CA LEU A 79 3.59 1.27 -11.75
C LEU A 79 3.08 2.63 -12.25
N ARG A 80 3.82 3.72 -12.03
CA ARG A 80 3.44 5.06 -12.51
C ARG A 80 3.37 5.15 -14.03
N ALA A 81 4.26 4.44 -14.74
CA ALA A 81 4.19 4.33 -16.20
C ALA A 81 2.85 3.74 -16.67
N VAL A 82 2.42 2.63 -16.04
CA VAL A 82 1.13 1.97 -16.32
C VAL A 82 -0.04 2.85 -15.93
N GLU A 83 -0.01 3.40 -14.72
CA GLU A 83 -1.10 4.19 -14.14
C GLU A 83 -1.44 5.40 -15.00
N HIS A 84 -0.43 6.14 -15.46
CA HIS A 84 -0.61 7.36 -16.25
C HIS A 84 -0.50 7.13 -17.75
N GLY A 85 -0.21 5.89 -18.17
CA GLY A 85 0.04 5.55 -19.56
C GLY A 85 1.12 6.43 -20.18
N ARG A 86 2.19 6.73 -19.43
CA ARG A 86 3.33 7.56 -19.87
C ARG A 86 4.58 6.70 -19.99
N ALA A 87 5.40 6.99 -21.00
CA ALA A 87 6.76 6.49 -20.98
C ALA A 87 7.51 7.16 -19.82
N THR A 88 8.27 6.38 -19.07
CA THR A 88 8.94 6.83 -17.85
C THR A 88 10.43 6.57 -17.93
N VAL A 89 11.24 7.55 -17.53
CA VAL A 89 12.70 7.46 -17.50
C VAL A 89 13.13 7.58 -16.04
N GLN A 90 13.67 6.51 -15.46
CA GLN A 90 14.33 6.61 -14.16
C GLN A 90 15.82 6.88 -14.40
N VAL A 91 16.32 8.01 -13.92
CA VAL A 91 17.74 8.39 -14.00
C VAL A 91 18.29 8.40 -12.58
N SER A 92 19.13 7.41 -12.28
CA SER A 92 19.73 7.24 -10.96
C SER A 92 21.24 7.44 -10.99
N THR A 93 21.77 8.23 -10.05
CA THR A 93 23.22 8.44 -9.91
C THR A 93 23.96 7.18 -9.43
N SER A 94 23.33 6.38 -8.56
CA SER A 94 23.95 5.20 -7.92
C SER A 94 23.10 3.93 -8.00
N GLY A 95 21.79 4.07 -8.26
CA GLY A 95 20.84 2.97 -8.39
C GLY A 95 20.66 2.54 -9.84
N GLU A 96 19.61 1.74 -10.10
CA GLU A 96 19.26 1.33 -11.46
C GLU A 96 18.67 2.53 -12.22
N SER A 97 19.26 2.88 -13.36
CA SER A 97 18.62 3.73 -14.35
C SER A 97 17.84 2.87 -15.33
N ALA A 98 16.69 3.33 -15.81
CA ALA A 98 15.83 2.54 -16.68
C ALA A 98 14.96 3.39 -17.63
N LEU A 99 14.69 2.81 -18.80
CA LEU A 99 13.68 3.29 -19.75
C LEU A 99 12.47 2.36 -19.66
N ILE A 100 11.29 2.93 -19.45
CA ILE A 100 10.07 2.19 -19.14
C ILE A 100 8.98 2.59 -20.14
N ALA A 101 8.39 1.59 -20.79
CA ALA A 101 7.27 1.79 -21.71
C ALA A 101 5.96 2.13 -20.94
N PRO A 102 4.96 2.73 -21.61
CA PRO A 102 3.67 3.08 -20.99
C PRO A 102 2.87 1.91 -20.39
N ASP A 103 3.24 0.66 -20.68
CA ASP A 103 2.65 -0.56 -20.14
C ASP A 103 3.50 -1.16 -18.99
N GLY A 104 4.53 -0.44 -18.54
CA GLY A 104 5.40 -0.84 -17.45
C GLY A 104 6.50 -1.83 -17.85
N HIS A 105 6.64 -2.19 -19.12
CA HIS A 105 7.78 -2.99 -19.58
C HIS A 105 9.09 -2.19 -19.54
N LEU A 106 10.17 -2.82 -19.11
CA LEU A 106 11.51 -2.24 -19.17
C LEU A 106 12.04 -2.37 -20.60
N LEU A 107 12.33 -1.24 -21.24
CA LEU A 107 12.97 -1.18 -22.54
C LEU A 107 14.48 -1.37 -22.43
N ALA A 108 15.07 -0.77 -21.38
CA ALA A 108 16.48 -0.92 -21.04
C ALA A 108 16.69 -0.57 -19.57
N LYS A 109 17.76 -1.09 -18.95
CA LYS A 109 18.20 -0.70 -17.61
C LYS A 109 19.70 -0.87 -17.41
N THR A 110 20.27 -0.14 -16.46
CA THR A 110 21.63 -0.36 -15.93
C THR A 110 21.58 -1.28 -14.70
N GLY A 111 22.74 -1.79 -14.28
CA GLY A 111 22.92 -2.33 -12.94
C GLY A 111 23.06 -1.24 -11.86
N LEU A 112 23.15 -1.68 -10.60
CA LEU A 112 23.47 -0.82 -9.46
C LEU A 112 24.94 -0.40 -9.49
N TYR A 113 25.22 0.88 -9.25
CA TYR A 113 26.58 1.46 -9.29
C TYR A 113 27.33 1.20 -10.60
N GLU A 114 26.61 1.06 -11.70
CA GLU A 114 27.16 0.80 -13.02
C GLU A 114 27.03 2.05 -13.90
N PRO A 115 28.15 2.65 -14.36
CA PRO A 115 28.10 3.72 -15.35
C PRO A 115 27.51 3.20 -16.65
N GLY A 116 26.53 3.90 -17.22
CA GLY A 116 25.89 3.49 -18.45
C GLY A 116 25.16 4.63 -19.15
N ILE A 117 24.87 4.41 -20.43
CA ILE A 117 24.04 5.30 -21.24
C ILE A 117 22.91 4.46 -21.82
N LEU A 118 21.67 4.89 -21.58
CA LEU A 118 20.48 4.26 -22.15
C LEU A 118 19.91 5.18 -23.23
N THR A 119 19.54 4.62 -24.38
CA THR A 119 18.96 5.39 -25.49
C THR A 119 17.81 4.59 -26.11
N ALA A 120 16.64 5.21 -26.21
CA ALA A 120 15.50 4.67 -26.94
C ALA A 120 14.59 5.80 -27.42
N ALA A 121 13.80 5.56 -28.47
CA ALA A 121 12.69 6.42 -28.82
C ALA A 121 11.51 6.13 -27.88
N LEU A 122 11.04 7.15 -27.17
CA LEU A 122 9.93 7.01 -26.22
C LEU A 122 8.65 7.62 -26.80
N PRO A 123 7.50 6.93 -26.68
CA PRO A 123 6.24 7.48 -27.13
C PRO A 123 5.80 8.62 -26.20
N ARG A 124 5.39 9.73 -26.81
CA ARG A 124 4.69 10.83 -26.13
C ARG A 124 3.19 10.53 -26.11
N ARG A 125 2.53 10.81 -25.00
CA ARG A 125 1.07 10.61 -24.87
C ARG A 125 0.43 11.79 -24.13
N THR A 126 -0.75 12.19 -24.58
CA THR A 126 -1.56 13.25 -23.95
C THR A 126 -2.87 12.73 -23.37
N SER A 127 -3.28 11.51 -23.74
CA SER A 127 -4.50 10.88 -23.23
C SER A 127 -4.43 10.62 -21.72
N GLN A 128 -5.56 10.73 -21.03
CA GLN A 128 -5.70 10.31 -19.62
C GLN A 128 -6.19 8.86 -19.55
N THR A 129 -5.64 8.09 -18.60
CA THR A 129 -6.10 6.72 -18.32
C THR A 129 -7.38 6.72 -17.48
N LEU A 130 -7.95 5.52 -17.26
CA LEU A 130 -9.02 5.37 -16.28
C LEU A 130 -8.54 5.66 -14.86
N ALA A 131 -7.30 5.29 -14.53
CA ALA A 131 -6.72 5.60 -13.24
C ALA A 131 -6.66 7.11 -13.05
N ASP A 132 -6.14 7.87 -14.03
CA ASP A 132 -6.07 9.35 -14.02
C ASP A 132 -7.42 10.00 -13.74
N ARG A 133 -8.47 9.49 -14.39
CA ARG A 133 -9.84 10.01 -14.26
C ARG A 133 -10.51 9.63 -12.94
N ALA A 134 -10.27 8.41 -12.45
CA ALA A 134 -10.89 7.92 -11.24
C ALA A 134 -10.30 8.56 -9.98
N GLY A 135 -9.01 8.94 -10.00
CA GLY A 135 -8.36 9.52 -8.84
C GLY A 135 -8.46 8.62 -7.61
N ILE A 136 -8.67 9.25 -6.46
CA ILE A 136 -8.87 8.60 -5.16
C ILE A 136 -10.23 7.90 -5.01
N LEU A 137 -11.15 8.04 -5.98
CA LEU A 137 -12.53 7.57 -5.83
C LEU A 137 -12.63 6.06 -5.50
N PRO A 138 -11.90 5.14 -6.17
CA PRO A 138 -11.99 3.72 -5.85
C PRO A 138 -11.59 3.43 -4.40
N GLU A 139 -10.54 4.08 -3.90
CA GLU A 139 -10.02 3.92 -2.54
C GLU A 139 -11.00 4.47 -1.51
N ALA A 140 -11.55 5.66 -1.76
CA ALA A 140 -12.55 6.28 -0.89
C ALA A 140 -13.82 5.43 -0.78
N VAL A 141 -14.28 4.85 -1.88
CA VAL A 141 -15.44 3.95 -1.90
C VAL A 141 -15.15 2.68 -1.11
N LEU A 142 -14.01 2.03 -1.34
CA LEU A 142 -13.62 0.81 -0.62
C LEU A 142 -13.47 1.07 0.89
N LEU A 143 -12.88 2.21 1.26
CA LEU A 143 -12.74 2.63 2.65
C LEU A 143 -14.11 2.84 3.31
N ALA A 144 -15.01 3.58 2.65
CA ALA A 144 -16.37 3.81 3.16
C ALA A 144 -17.16 2.51 3.35
N LEU A 145 -17.06 1.58 2.38
CA LEU A 145 -17.70 0.26 2.46
C LEU A 145 -17.12 -0.57 3.61
N GLY A 146 -15.80 -0.60 3.77
CA GLY A 146 -15.12 -1.32 4.84
C GLY A 146 -15.51 -0.80 6.23
N VAL A 147 -15.47 0.52 6.42
CA VAL A 147 -15.89 1.17 7.66
C VAL A 147 -17.38 0.93 7.93
N GLY A 148 -18.23 1.06 6.91
CA GLY A 148 -19.65 0.78 7.02
C GLY A 148 -19.95 -0.65 7.44
N ALA A 149 -19.23 -1.63 6.88
CA ALA A 149 -19.35 -3.04 7.25
C ALA A 149 -18.92 -3.30 8.70
N MET A 150 -17.84 -2.66 9.16
CA MET A 150 -17.37 -2.75 10.54
C MET A 150 -18.39 -2.17 11.53
N ILE A 151 -18.95 -0.99 11.22
CA ILE A 151 -19.99 -0.37 12.04
C ILE A 151 -21.23 -1.26 12.12
N ALA A 152 -21.70 -1.77 10.98
CA ALA A 152 -22.86 -2.66 10.92
C ALA A 152 -22.64 -3.95 11.73
N ALA A 153 -21.43 -4.52 11.69
CA ALA A 153 -21.07 -5.70 12.48
C ALA A 153 -21.09 -5.42 13.98
N VAL A 154 -20.59 -4.26 14.43
CA VAL A 154 -20.62 -3.84 15.84
C VAL A 154 -22.05 -3.64 16.32
N ILE A 155 -22.89 -2.95 15.54
CA ILE A 155 -24.30 -2.74 15.87
C ILE A 155 -25.01 -4.09 15.98
N ARG A 156 -24.85 -4.99 15.00
CA ARG A 156 -25.46 -6.34 15.03
C ARG A 156 -25.01 -7.17 16.23
N ARG A 157 -23.75 -7.06 16.67
CA ARG A 157 -23.27 -7.75 17.88
C ARG A 157 -23.93 -7.21 19.14
N ARG A 158 -24.16 -5.89 19.23
CA ARG A 158 -24.83 -5.26 20.38
C ARG A 158 -26.34 -5.52 20.42
N THR A 159 -26.98 -5.71 19.27
CA THR A 159 -28.43 -5.97 19.19
C THR A 159 -28.79 -7.45 19.18
N ARG A 160 -27.81 -8.38 19.21
CA ARG A 160 -28.13 -9.79 19.44
C ARG A 160 -28.61 -9.93 20.89
N PRO A 161 -29.88 -10.29 21.12
CA PRO A 161 -30.32 -10.63 22.47
C PRO A 161 -29.45 -11.79 22.93
N THR A 162 -28.87 -11.69 24.13
CA THR A 162 -28.50 -12.90 24.87
C THR A 162 -29.77 -13.72 24.96
N THR A 163 -29.90 -14.74 24.11
CA THR A 163 -30.85 -15.82 24.34
C THR A 163 -30.49 -16.32 25.72
N GLY A 164 -31.28 -15.92 26.72
CA GLY A 164 -31.17 -16.46 28.05
C GLY A 164 -31.29 -17.96 27.87
N GLU A 165 -30.23 -18.68 28.19
CA GLU A 165 -30.39 -20.07 28.58
C GLU A 165 -31.44 -20.02 29.69
N ASN A 166 -32.65 -20.50 29.37
CA ASN A 166 -33.69 -20.72 30.36
C ASN A 166 -33.03 -21.60 31.43
N HIS A 167 -32.72 -20.97 32.56
CA HIS A 167 -32.46 -21.67 33.80
C HIS A 167 -33.73 -22.47 34.06
N THR A 168 -33.72 -23.74 33.66
CA THR A 168 -34.75 -24.69 34.06
C THR A 168 -34.79 -24.62 35.58
N ASP A 169 -35.87 -24.09 36.12
CA ASP A 169 -36.14 -24.02 37.54
C ASP A 169 -35.81 -25.39 38.16
N ILE A 170 -34.68 -25.46 38.87
CA ILE A 170 -34.43 -26.57 39.77
C ILE A 170 -35.31 -26.27 40.98
N THR A 171 -36.58 -26.64 40.88
CA THR A 171 -37.48 -26.69 42.03
C THR A 171 -36.83 -27.63 43.05
N PRO A 172 -36.57 -27.22 44.30
CA PRO A 172 -36.02 -28.13 45.30
C PRO A 172 -37.00 -29.28 45.51
N GLN A 173 -36.64 -30.47 45.03
CA GLN A 173 -37.44 -31.66 45.26
C GLN A 173 -37.33 -32.03 46.75
N ALA A 174 -38.47 -32.07 47.44
CA ALA A 174 -38.55 -32.47 48.84
C ALA A 174 -37.87 -33.84 49.05
N PRO A 175 -37.17 -34.06 50.19
CA PRO A 175 -36.49 -35.31 50.45
C PRO A 175 -37.50 -36.48 50.48
N ARG A 176 -37.22 -37.53 49.70
CA ARG A 176 -38.03 -38.76 49.68
C ARG A 176 -37.80 -39.57 50.97
N PRO A 177 -38.86 -40.02 51.67
CA PRO A 177 -38.71 -40.90 52.82
C PRO A 177 -38.26 -42.32 52.41
N HIS A 178 -37.15 -42.76 53.01
CA HIS A 178 -36.74 -44.15 53.26
C HIS A 178 -36.76 -45.13 52.06
N GLU A 179 -35.62 -45.26 51.39
CA GLU A 179 -35.28 -46.50 50.67
C GLU A 179 -34.33 -47.31 51.55
N THR A 180 -34.83 -48.43 52.06
CA THR A 180 -34.14 -49.40 52.90
C THR A 180 -33.00 -50.08 52.14
N THR A 181 -31.77 -49.87 52.59
CA THR A 181 -30.58 -50.64 52.17
C THR A 181 -30.75 -52.11 52.54
N PRO A 182 -30.63 -53.08 51.61
CA PRO A 182 -30.56 -54.48 51.97
C PRO A 182 -29.18 -54.80 52.60
N THR A 183 -29.23 -55.35 53.80
CA THR A 183 -28.10 -55.90 54.55
C THR A 183 -27.43 -57.02 53.78
N VAL A 184 -26.14 -56.89 53.47
CA VAL A 184 -25.28 -57.99 53.01
C VAL A 184 -24.81 -58.77 54.24
N THR A 185 -25.23 -60.02 54.36
CA THR A 185 -24.75 -60.96 55.39
C THR A 185 -23.36 -61.48 55.03
N PRO A 186 -22.35 -61.42 55.93
CA PRO A 186 -21.07 -62.06 55.70
C PRO A 186 -21.17 -63.56 56.03
N ALA A 187 -20.62 -64.41 55.15
CA ALA A 187 -20.40 -65.83 55.41
C ALA A 187 -19.21 -66.00 56.37
N GLY A 188 -19.46 -66.66 57.50
CA GLY A 188 -18.47 -67.05 58.51
C GLY A 188 -17.70 -68.34 58.16
N PRO A 189 -16.77 -68.76 59.04
CA PRO A 189 -15.51 -69.41 58.65
C PRO A 189 -15.54 -70.95 58.68
N ALA A 190 -14.48 -71.54 58.12
CA ALA A 190 -13.95 -72.85 58.49
C ALA A 190 -12.45 -72.70 58.78
#